data_AF-A0A9E5UFS7-F1
#
_entry.id   AF-A0A9E5UFS7-F1
#
_cell.length_a   1.000
_cell.length_b   1.000
_cell.length_c   1.000
_cell.angle_alpha   90.00
_cell.angle_beta   90.00
_cell.angle_gamma   90.00
#
_symmetry.space_group_name_H-M   'P 1'
#
loop_
_entity.id
_entity.type
_entity.pdbx_description
1 polymer ?
#
loop_
_entity_poly.entity_id
_entity_poly.type
_entity_poly.pdbx_seq_one_letter_code
_entity_poly.pdbx_strand_id
1 'polypeptide(L)' 'PLANFEVQVTLAGVQSGENVAGELVDVNGTVVDVVNPTTSNPFILTAPNSGRYLVNAGYKKPSR' A
#
# COMPACT_ATOMS: atom_id res chain seq x y z
N PRO A 1 -12.53 12.17 -0.74
CA PRO A 1 -13.13 11.03 0.00
C PRO A 1 -12.71 9.74 -0.71
N LEU A 2 -12.46 8.66 0.02
CA LEU A 2 -12.16 7.35 -0.59
C LEU A 2 -13.41 6.76 -1.24
N ALA A 3 -13.22 6.08 -2.37
CA ALA A 3 -14.27 5.29 -2.99
C ALA A 3 -14.49 3.96 -2.24
N ASN A 4 -15.51 3.20 -2.65
CA ASN A 4 -15.74 1.88 -2.09
C ASN A 4 -14.50 0.99 -2.26
N PHE A 5 -14.15 0.28 -1.19
CA PHE A 5 -13.03 -0.67 -1.14
C PHE A 5 -11.62 -0.07 -1.25
N GLU A 6 -11.49 1.26 -1.24
CA GLU A 6 -10.19 1.92 -1.16
C GLU A 6 -9.74 2.09 0.29
N VAL A 7 -8.44 1.88 0.52
CA VAL A 7 -7.77 2.11 1.79
C VAL A 7 -6.61 3.08 1.56
N GLN A 8 -6.62 4.21 2.27
CA GLN A 8 -5.49 5.13 2.27
C GLN A 8 -4.47 4.72 3.32
N VAL A 9 -3.22 4.55 2.90
CA VAL A 9 -2.10 4.17 3.75
C VAL A 9 -1.14 5.34 3.85
N THR A 10 -0.86 5.76 5.09
CA THR A 10 0.17 6.75 5.42
C THR A 10 1.25 6.08 6.23
N LEU A 11 2.49 6.10 5.74
CA LEU A 11 3.65 5.61 6.50
C LEU A 11 4.30 6.77 7.26
N ALA A 12 4.42 6.65 8.58
CA ALA A 12 5.05 7.67 9.40
C ALA A 12 6.59 7.57 9.36
N GLY A 13 7.26 8.70 9.61
CA GLY A 13 8.73 8.80 9.65
C GLY A 13 9.43 8.87 8.29
N VAL A 14 8.66 8.91 7.19
CA VAL A 14 9.23 8.83 5.84
C VAL A 14 9.82 10.18 5.47
N GLN A 15 11.13 10.20 5.18
CA GLN A 15 11.79 11.41 4.73
C GLN A 15 11.33 11.75 3.30
N SER A 16 11.25 13.04 3.01
CA SER A 16 10.92 13.52 1.66
C SER A 16 11.90 12.95 0.64
N GLY A 17 11.38 12.36 -0.44
CA GLY A 17 12.17 11.73 -1.50
C GLY A 17 12.47 10.24 -1.28
N GLU A 18 12.13 9.67 -0.13
CA GLU A 18 12.21 8.23 0.08
C GLU A 18 11.01 7.51 -0.55
N ASN A 19 11.26 6.33 -1.11
CA ASN A 19 10.21 5.53 -1.72
C ASN A 19 9.49 4.67 -0.68
N VAL A 20 8.16 4.67 -0.77
CA VAL A 20 7.26 3.76 -0.08
C VAL A 20 6.63 2.80 -1.09
N ALA A 21 6.20 1.64 -0.60
CA ALA A 21 5.44 0.68 -1.38
C ALA A 21 4.44 -0.03 -0.46
N GLY A 22 3.43 -0.64 -1.06
CA GLY A 22 2.51 -1.50 -0.35
C GLY A 22 1.81 -2.48 -1.26
N GLU A 23 1.27 -3.53 -0.66
CA GLU A 23 0.45 -4.53 -1.30
C GLU A 23 -0.73 -4.89 -0.39
N LEU A 24 -1.84 -5.22 -1.04
CA LEU A 24 -3.03 -5.74 -0.38
C LEU A 24 -3.11 -7.24 -0.65
N VAL A 25 -3.20 -8.03 0.41
CA VAL A 25 -3.19 -9.50 0.34
C VAL A 25 -4.50 -10.05 0.91
N ASP A 26 -5.16 -10.94 0.17
CA ASP A 26 -6.41 -11.57 0.61
C ASP A 26 -6.17 -12.69 1.65
N VAL A 27 -7.26 -13.27 2.16
CA VAL A 27 -7.21 -14.36 3.15
C VAL A 27 -6.56 -15.65 2.64
N ASN A 28 -6.45 -15.83 1.32
CA ASN A 28 -5.80 -16.98 0.70
C ASN A 28 -4.30 -16.73 0.48
N GLY A 29 -3.78 -15.57 0.87
CA GLY A 29 -2.39 -15.17 0.63
C GLY A 29 -2.14 -14.64 -0.78
N THR A 30 -3.18 -14.30 -1.54
CA THR A 30 -3.06 -13.75 -2.90
C THR A 30 -2.92 -12.24 -2.84
N VAL A 31 -1.91 -11.70 -3.54
CA VAL A 31 -1.78 -10.25 -3.74
C VAL A 31 -2.85 -9.80 -4.74
N VAL A 32 -3.73 -8.90 -4.31
CA VAL A 32 -4.85 -8.39 -5.10
C VAL A 32 -4.67 -6.95 -5.57
N ASP A 33 -3.76 -6.20 -4.94
CA ASP A 33 -3.37 -4.87 -5.39
C ASP A 33 -1.94 -4.53 -4.95
N VAL A 34 -1.24 -3.71 -5.73
CA VAL A 34 0.15 -3.31 -5.51
C VAL A 34 0.37 -1.85 -5.86
N VAL A 35 0.93 -1.11 -4.92
CA VAL A 35 1.60 0.16 -5.18
C VAL A 35 3.09 -0.08 -5.30
N ASN A 36 3.58 0.03 -6.55
CA ASN A 36 5.02 0.04 -6.85
C ASN A 36 5.74 1.18 -6.11
N PRO A 37 7.08 1.11 -5.95
CA PRO A 37 7.85 2.14 -5.26
C PRO A 37 7.49 3.54 -5.74
N THR A 38 7.04 4.39 -4.82
CA THR A 38 6.58 5.76 -5.09
C THR A 38 7.03 6.69 -3.98
N THR A 39 7.26 7.96 -4.30
CA THR A 39 7.48 9.03 -3.33
C THR A 39 6.18 9.60 -2.76
N SER A 40 5.03 9.14 -3.27
CA SER A 40 3.71 9.57 -2.80
C SER A 40 3.34 8.85 -1.50
N ASN A 41 3.22 9.64 -0.43
CA ASN A 41 2.77 9.19 0.87
C ASN A 41 1.85 10.27 1.45
N PRO A 42 0.53 10.04 1.55
CA PRO A 42 -0.16 8.74 1.47
C PRO A 42 -0.31 8.17 0.06
N PHE A 43 -0.59 6.86 0.00
CA PHE A 43 -1.01 6.13 -1.21
C PHE A 43 -2.29 5.33 -0.96
N ILE A 44 -2.90 4.82 -2.04
CA ILE A 44 -4.17 4.07 -1.99
C ILE A 44 -3.91 2.62 -2.41
N LEU A 45 -4.51 1.68 -1.69
CA LEU A 45 -4.70 0.30 -2.10
C LEU A 45 -6.20 0.02 -2.26
N THR A 46 -6.59 -0.78 -3.24
CA THR A 46 -7.98 -1.04 -3.59
C THR A 46 -8.30 -2.53 -3.52
N ALA A 47 -9.26 -2.90 -2.67
CA ALA A 47 -9.76 -4.27 -2.63
C ALA A 47 -10.78 -4.51 -3.76
N PRO A 48 -10.80 -5.70 -4.39
CA PRO A 48 -11.78 -6.02 -5.44
C PRO A 48 -13.20 -6.25 -4.89
N ASN A 49 -13.34 -6.59 -3.60
CA ASN A 49 -14.61 -6.87 -2.94
C ASN A 49 -14.50 -6.60 -1.42
N SER A 50 -15.64 -6.70 -0.72
CA SER A 50 -15.64 -6.67 0.74
C SER A 50 -14.98 -7.94 1.30
N GLY A 51 -14.22 -7.82 2.38
CA GLY A 51 -13.51 -8.95 2.97
C GLY A 51 -12.44 -8.53 3.97
N ARG A 52 -11.71 -9.52 4.48
CA ARG A 52 -10.52 -9.29 5.31
C ARG A 52 -9.28 -9.33 4.43
N TYR A 53 -8.42 -8.33 4.60
CA TYR A 53 -7.16 -8.22 3.88
C TYR A 53 -6.02 -7.91 4.85
N LEU A 54 -4.82 -8.32 4.48
CA LEU A 54 -3.57 -7.88 5.08
C LEU A 54 -3.00 -6.74 4.24
N VAL A 55 -2.59 -5.65 4.90
CA VAL A 55 -1.81 -4.58 4.27
C VAL A 55 -0.36 -4.80 4.62
N ASN A 56 0.48 -5.08 3.62
CA ASN A 56 1.93 -5.04 3.78
C ASN A 56 2.41 -3.72 3.19
N ALA A 57 3.00 -2.83 4.00
CA ALA A 57 3.48 -1.53 3.54
C ALA A 57 4.77 -1.15 4.26
N GLY A 58 5.68 -0.49 3.55
CA GLY A 58 6.95 -0.11 4.13
C GLY A 58 7.82 0.76 3.22
N TYR A 59 8.97 1.13 3.77
CA TYR A 59 10.05 1.75 3.01
C TYR A 59 10.58 0.77 1.98
N LYS A 60 10.65 1.22 0.73
CA LYS A 60 11.36 0.51 -0.32
C LYS A 60 12.63 1.29 -0.62
N LYS A 61 13.64 1.08 0.23
CA LYS A 61 14.99 1.58 -0.07
C LYS A 61 15.39 0.98 -1.42
N PRO A 62 15.69 1.76 -2.47
CA PRO A 62 16.40 1.22 -3.61
C PRO A 62 17.63 0.54 -3.03
N SER A 63 17.82 -0.74 -3.28
CA SER A 63 19.08 -1.41 -2.99
C SER A 63 20.20 -0.49 -3.49
N ARG A 64 20.97 0.08 -2.55
CA ARG A 64 22.16 0.86 -2.90
C ARG A 64 23.14 -0.03 -3.65
#